data_AF-A0A9N9TX25-F1
#
_entry.id   AF-A0A9N9TX25-F1
#
_cell.length_a   1.000
_cell.length_b   1.000
_cell.length_c   1.000
_cell.angle_alpha   90.00
_cell.angle_beta   90.00
_cell.angle_gamma   90.00
#
_symmetry.space_group_name_H-M   'P 1'
#
loop_
_entity.id
_entity.type
_entity.pdbx_description
1 polymer ?
#
loop_
_entity_poly.entity_id
_entity_poly.type
_entity_poly.pdbx_seq_one_letter_code
_entity_poly.pdbx_strand_id
1 'polypeptide(L)'
;MKCTSGWCTSRAITTGSVRNTKTFRYIVCGFELLFPASLPGMFERTVTLGAAEKSFGVTGWQIGWAYGPGTLLKKLQTLHQRVVYNASTPLQIAFAKMLETEARVSYFDEMANELRDKRDYLVQMLFKTKMEPILPEGGMFVLADVSEIASRVDLSGESGEFVDMKFVNWLARCHGLQAFPVTVFCAETGRKKRENLVRFCFAKKRQTLEEAALVLSKFELAPAL
;
A
#
# COMPACT_ATOMS: atom_id res chain seq x y z
N MET A 1 -31.48 7.17 -4.29
CA MET A 1 -30.03 7.38 -4.56
C MET A 1 -29.23 6.50 -3.61
N LYS A 2 -28.72 5.36 -4.10
CA LYS A 2 -27.82 4.46 -3.36
C LYS A 2 -26.52 4.40 -4.15
N CYS A 3 -25.44 4.89 -3.55
CA CYS A 3 -24.09 4.81 -4.08
C CYS A 3 -23.48 3.49 -3.57
N THR A 4 -23.34 2.49 -4.42
CA THR A 4 -22.66 1.23 -4.11
C THR A 4 -21.27 1.24 -4.74
N SER A 5 -20.28 1.75 -4.02
CA SER A 5 -18.85 1.61 -4.35
C SER A 5 -18.34 0.27 -3.81
N GLY A 6 -18.59 -0.81 -4.56
CA GLY A 6 -18.05 -2.14 -4.28
C GLY A 6 -16.82 -2.43 -5.13
N TRP A 7 -15.63 -2.04 -4.66
CA TRP A 7 -14.35 -2.47 -5.22
C TRP A 7 -13.48 -3.11 -4.14
N CYS A 8 -13.78 -4.34 -3.78
CA CYS A 8 -12.82 -5.23 -3.11
C CYS A 8 -13.30 -6.68 -3.21
N THR A 9 -12.69 -7.46 -4.10
CA THR A 9 -12.02 -8.75 -3.83
C THR A 9 -11.92 -9.58 -5.11
N SER A 10 -10.67 -9.90 -5.41
CA SER A 10 -10.22 -10.88 -6.39
C SER A 10 -10.96 -12.20 -6.24
N ARG A 11 -11.92 -12.45 -7.12
CA ARG A 11 -12.37 -13.82 -7.40
C ARG A 11 -11.30 -14.47 -8.27
N ALA A 12 -10.54 -15.40 -7.69
CA ALA A 12 -9.62 -16.25 -8.42
C ALA A 12 -10.42 -17.06 -9.44
N ILE A 13 -10.30 -16.72 -10.72
CA ILE A 13 -10.81 -17.57 -11.80
C ILE A 13 -9.87 -18.77 -11.87
N THR A 14 -10.43 -19.93 -11.55
CA THR A 14 -9.87 -21.27 -11.69
C THR A 14 -9.48 -21.54 -13.13
N THR A 15 -8.24 -21.18 -13.51
CA THR A 15 -7.51 -21.71 -14.67
C THR A 15 -6.05 -21.28 -14.56
N GLY A 16 -5.25 -21.90 -13.69
CA GLY A 16 -3.77 -21.90 -13.70
C GLY A 16 -2.98 -20.59 -13.91
N SER A 17 -3.63 -19.43 -13.89
CA SER A 17 -3.08 -18.14 -14.33
C SER A 17 -2.69 -17.33 -13.10
N VAL A 18 -1.40 -17.04 -12.99
CA VAL A 18 -0.85 -16.20 -11.94
C VAL A 18 -0.99 -14.75 -12.41
N ARG A 19 -1.85 -13.99 -11.73
CA ARG A 19 -1.91 -12.53 -11.89
C ARG A 19 -0.89 -11.92 -10.93
N ASN A 20 0.09 -11.19 -11.45
CA ASN A 20 0.99 -10.41 -10.62
C ASN A 20 0.85 -8.91 -10.89
N THR A 21 0.59 -8.14 -9.83
CA THR A 21 0.57 -6.67 -9.85
C THR A 21 1.91 -6.11 -9.39
N LYS A 22 2.67 -5.51 -10.31
CA LYS A 22 3.97 -4.86 -10.06
C LYS A 22 3.85 -3.41 -9.60
N THR A 23 2.77 -3.06 -8.91
CA THR A 23 2.49 -1.67 -8.54
C THR A 23 3.53 -1.08 -7.58
N PHE A 24 4.42 -1.89 -6.99
CA PHE A 24 5.46 -1.47 -6.06
C PHE A 24 6.88 -1.78 -6.56
N ARG A 25 7.07 -1.94 -7.88
CA ARG A 25 8.35 -2.33 -8.51
C ARG A 25 9.58 -1.57 -7.99
N TYR A 26 9.40 -0.30 -7.62
CA TYR A 26 10.48 0.63 -7.31
C TYR A 26 10.49 1.08 -5.85
N ILE A 27 9.72 0.42 -5.00
CA ILE A 27 9.68 0.73 -3.57
C ILE A 27 10.10 -0.53 -2.84
N VAL A 28 11.37 -0.90 -3.00
CA VAL A 28 11.96 -2.06 -2.33
C VAL A 28 13.16 -1.57 -1.53
N CYS A 29 13.20 -1.94 -0.26
CA CYS A 29 14.22 -1.50 0.68
C CYS A 29 15.29 -2.59 0.84
N GLY A 30 16.26 -2.64 -0.08
CA GLY A 30 17.47 -3.46 0.07
C GLY A 30 17.35 -4.92 -0.37
N PHE A 31 16.23 -5.31 -1.00
CA PHE A 31 16.03 -6.65 -1.56
C PHE A 31 15.88 -6.60 -3.09
N GLU A 32 16.27 -7.68 -3.77
CA GLU A 32 16.04 -7.82 -5.21
C GLU A 32 14.60 -8.28 -5.49
N LEU A 33 13.90 -7.58 -6.38
CA LEU A 33 12.54 -7.93 -6.74
C LEU A 33 12.52 -9.04 -7.78
N LEU A 34 12.20 -10.25 -7.36
CA LEU A 34 12.01 -11.38 -8.26
C LEU A 34 10.61 -11.37 -8.89
N PHE A 35 10.56 -11.45 -10.22
CA PHE A 35 9.31 -11.53 -10.95
C PHE A 35 8.93 -12.99 -11.22
N PRO A 36 7.69 -13.42 -10.91
CA PRO A 36 7.20 -14.73 -11.31
C PRO A 36 7.38 -14.97 -12.81
N ALA A 37 7.17 -13.96 -13.66
CA ALA A 37 7.34 -14.10 -15.10
C ALA A 37 8.79 -14.36 -15.55
N SER A 38 9.81 -14.06 -14.74
CA SER A 38 11.22 -14.36 -15.07
C SER A 38 11.67 -15.75 -14.60
N LEU A 39 10.82 -16.47 -13.85
CA LEU A 39 11.11 -17.83 -13.44
C LEU A 39 10.91 -18.82 -14.61
N PRO A 40 11.69 -19.92 -14.67
CA PRO A 40 11.56 -20.93 -15.71
C PRO A 40 10.12 -21.44 -15.86
N GLY A 41 9.59 -21.41 -17.09
CA GLY A 41 8.24 -21.90 -17.41
C GLY A 41 7.06 -21.08 -16.85
N MET A 42 7.32 -19.95 -16.20
CA MET A 42 6.26 -19.13 -15.59
C MET A 42 5.74 -18.02 -16.50
N PHE A 43 6.54 -17.55 -17.48
CA PHE A 43 6.14 -16.49 -18.41
C PHE A 43 4.81 -16.83 -19.11
N GLU A 44 4.69 -18.05 -19.66
CA GLU A 44 3.53 -18.51 -20.43
C GLU A 44 2.19 -18.54 -19.67
N ARG A 45 2.22 -18.38 -18.35
CA ARG A 45 1.03 -18.36 -17.49
C ARG A 45 0.91 -17.12 -16.62
N THR A 46 1.77 -16.13 -16.83
CA THR A 46 1.83 -14.92 -16.01
C THR A 46 1.49 -13.69 -16.84
N VAL A 47 0.46 -12.97 -16.43
CA VAL A 47 0.26 -11.58 -16.87
C VAL A 47 0.83 -10.68 -15.79
N THR A 48 1.77 -9.84 -16.21
CA THR A 48 2.33 -8.80 -15.37
C THR A 48 1.57 -7.50 -15.61
N LEU A 49 1.12 -6.86 -14.52
CA LEU A 49 0.51 -5.54 -14.55
C LEU A 49 1.45 -4.51 -13.91
N GLY A 50 1.56 -3.32 -14.51
CA GLY A 50 2.23 -2.17 -13.93
C GLY A 50 1.31 -0.97 -13.86
N ALA A 51 1.60 -0.03 -12.95
CA ALA A 51 0.85 1.21 -12.84
C ALA A 51 1.79 2.41 -12.67
N ALA A 52 1.55 3.46 -13.44
CA ALA A 52 2.34 4.68 -13.43
C ALA A 52 2.10 5.46 -12.13
N GLU A 53 0.85 5.45 -11.65
CA GLU A 53 0.38 6.16 -10.46
C GLU A 53 1.24 5.94 -9.21
N LYS A 54 1.63 4.70 -8.93
CA LYS A 54 2.46 4.36 -7.76
C LYS A 54 3.95 4.41 -8.07
N SER A 55 4.32 4.19 -9.34
CA SER A 55 5.73 4.20 -9.74
C SER A 55 6.29 5.62 -9.73
N PHE A 56 5.52 6.59 -10.22
CA PHE A 56 5.96 7.98 -10.39
C PHE A 56 5.22 8.97 -9.48
N GLY A 57 4.47 8.49 -8.48
CA GLY A 57 3.71 9.37 -7.57
C GLY A 57 2.56 10.14 -8.22
N VAL A 58 2.13 9.78 -9.43
CA VAL A 58 1.10 10.47 -10.22
C VAL A 58 -0.28 9.82 -10.04
N THR A 59 -0.80 9.78 -8.81
CA THR A 59 -2.02 9.02 -8.46
C THR A 59 -3.27 9.38 -9.26
N GLY A 60 -3.36 10.62 -9.76
CA GLY A 60 -4.48 11.08 -10.57
C GLY A 60 -4.42 10.67 -12.05
N TRP A 61 -3.33 10.08 -12.55
CA TRP A 61 -3.16 9.85 -13.99
C TRP A 61 -3.87 8.59 -14.50
N GLN A 62 -4.12 7.61 -13.61
CA GLN A 62 -4.82 6.36 -13.95
C GLN A 62 -4.26 5.64 -15.20
N ILE A 63 -2.95 5.73 -15.40
CA ILE A 63 -2.24 5.04 -16.48
C ILE A 63 -1.58 3.77 -15.92
N GLY A 64 -1.87 2.65 -16.56
CA GLY A 64 -1.24 1.36 -16.29
C GLY A 64 -0.96 0.61 -17.57
N TRP A 65 -0.22 -0.49 -17.46
CA TRP A 65 0.12 -1.36 -18.57
C TRP A 65 0.09 -2.82 -18.16
N ALA A 66 -0.04 -3.69 -19.16
CA ALA A 66 0.01 -5.14 -18.98
C ALA A 66 0.96 -5.74 -20.01
N TYR A 67 1.73 -6.75 -19.60
CA TYR A 67 2.54 -7.55 -20.52
C TYR A 67 2.57 -9.02 -20.11
N GLY A 68 2.81 -9.91 -21.07
CA GLY A 68 2.75 -11.35 -20.89
C GLY A 68 2.48 -12.07 -22.21
N PRO A 69 2.05 -13.34 -22.16
CA PRO A 69 1.80 -14.16 -23.34
C PRO A 69 0.67 -13.59 -24.20
N GLY A 70 0.87 -13.58 -25.52
CA GLY A 70 -0.12 -13.04 -26.46
C GLY A 70 -1.49 -13.71 -26.36
N THR A 71 -1.53 -15.01 -26.02
CA THR A 71 -2.77 -15.77 -25.81
C THR A 71 -3.61 -15.21 -24.65
N LEU A 72 -2.97 -14.74 -23.58
CA LEU A 72 -3.62 -14.12 -22.42
C LEU A 72 -3.93 -12.64 -22.69
N LEU A 73 -3.01 -11.90 -23.31
CA LEU A 73 -3.19 -10.48 -23.61
C LEU A 73 -4.34 -10.20 -24.58
N LYS A 74 -4.60 -11.08 -25.56
CA LYS A 74 -5.74 -10.95 -26.48
C LYS A 74 -7.07 -10.84 -25.73
N LYS A 75 -7.27 -11.66 -24.68
CA LYS A 75 -8.49 -11.61 -23.86
C LYS A 75 -8.61 -10.29 -23.09
N LEU A 76 -7.49 -9.78 -22.57
CA LEU A 76 -7.44 -8.48 -21.89
C LEU A 76 -7.71 -7.31 -22.85
N GLN A 77 -7.20 -7.36 -24.08
CA GLN A 77 -7.47 -6.36 -25.10
C GLN A 77 -8.96 -6.31 -25.46
N THR A 78 -9.61 -7.46 -25.66
CA THR A 78 -11.07 -7.51 -25.91
C THR A 78 -11.86 -6.90 -24.75
N LEU A 79 -11.46 -7.17 -23.50
CA LEU A 79 -12.10 -6.56 -22.33
C LEU A 79 -11.88 -5.05 -22.29
N HIS A 80 -10.64 -4.59 -22.48
CA HIS A 80 -10.30 -3.17 -22.45
C HIS A 80 -11.10 -2.38 -23.48
N GLN A 81 -11.22 -2.91 -24.70
CA GLN A 81 -12.03 -2.32 -25.77
C GLN A 81 -13.51 -2.15 -25.38
N ARG A 82 -14.07 -3.02 -24.53
CA ARG A 82 -15.48 -2.97 -24.12
C ARG A 82 -15.73 -2.12 -22.88
N VAL A 83 -14.74 -1.98 -21.99
CA VAL A 83 -14.93 -1.29 -20.70
C VAL A 83 -14.51 0.17 -20.78
N VAL A 84 -13.33 0.45 -21.35
CA VAL A 84 -12.72 1.80 -21.34
C VAL A 84 -12.48 2.31 -22.76
N TYR A 85 -12.35 1.39 -23.73
CA TYR A 85 -11.98 1.64 -25.13
C TYR A 85 -10.57 2.21 -25.27
N ASN A 86 -10.33 3.45 -24.83
CA ASN A 86 -9.05 4.15 -24.89
C ASN A 86 -8.66 4.78 -23.55
N ALA A 87 -7.38 4.72 -23.20
CA ALA A 87 -6.80 5.52 -22.12
C ALA A 87 -6.47 6.94 -22.61
N SER A 88 -6.27 7.87 -21.68
CA SER A 88 -5.95 9.27 -22.01
C SER A 88 -4.66 9.41 -22.82
N THR A 89 -4.79 9.79 -24.09
CA THR A 89 -3.66 10.00 -25.02
C THR A 89 -2.57 10.96 -24.48
N PRO A 90 -2.89 12.16 -23.98
CA PRO A 90 -1.84 13.06 -23.47
C PRO A 90 -1.08 12.46 -22.28
N LEU A 91 -1.76 11.71 -21.41
CA LEU A 91 -1.12 11.04 -20.28
C LEU A 91 -0.26 9.85 -20.71
N GLN A 92 -0.66 9.13 -21.76
CA GLN A 92 0.18 8.08 -22.36
C GLN A 92 1.48 8.67 -22.94
N ILE A 93 1.39 9.80 -23.64
CA ILE A 93 2.58 10.49 -24.18
C ILE A 93 3.49 10.98 -23.05
N ALA A 94 2.92 11.58 -22.01
CA ALA A 94 3.69 12.04 -20.85
C ALA A 94 4.37 10.86 -20.13
N PHE A 95 3.65 9.77 -19.92
CA PHE A 95 4.18 8.55 -19.31
C PHE A 95 5.34 7.95 -20.12
N ALA A 96 5.23 7.90 -21.46
CA ALA A 96 6.32 7.44 -22.32
C ALA A 96 7.60 8.27 -22.13
N LYS A 97 7.48 9.61 -22.12
CA LYS A 97 8.62 10.51 -21.86
C LYS A 97 9.21 10.33 -20.47
N MET A 98 8.38 10.05 -19.46
CA MET A 98 8.86 9.77 -18.10
C MET A 98 9.70 8.50 -18.05
N LEU A 99 9.27 7.43 -18.75
CA LEU A 99 10.05 6.19 -18.84
C LEU A 99 11.40 6.41 -19.55
N GLU A 100 11.45 7.23 -20.59
CA GLU A 100 12.70 7.58 -21.29
C GLU A 100 13.63 8.43 -20.42
N THR A 101 13.06 9.33 -19.62
CA THR A 101 13.82 10.21 -18.73
C THR A 101 14.40 9.42 -17.56
N GLU A 102 13.59 8.56 -16.95
CA GLU A 102 14.01 7.66 -15.86
C GLU A 102 15.30 6.92 -16.19
N ALA A 103 15.39 6.36 -17.40
CA ALA A 103 16.55 5.60 -17.86
C ALA A 103 17.87 6.40 -17.86
N ARG A 104 17.80 7.72 -17.68
CA ARG A 104 18.95 8.65 -17.66
C ARG A 104 19.24 9.24 -16.28
N VAL A 105 18.25 9.33 -15.39
CA VAL A 105 18.34 10.12 -14.15
C VAL A 105 18.21 9.29 -12.88
N SER A 106 17.98 7.97 -12.96
CA SER A 106 17.89 7.08 -11.79
C SER A 106 16.86 7.55 -10.75
N TYR A 107 15.73 8.11 -11.19
CA TYR A 107 14.73 8.67 -10.28
C TYR A 107 14.14 7.61 -9.33
N PHE A 108 14.07 6.34 -9.74
CA PHE A 108 13.65 5.27 -8.85
C PHE A 108 14.63 4.99 -7.70
N ASP A 109 15.94 5.15 -7.92
CA ASP A 109 16.93 4.96 -6.86
C ASP A 109 16.84 6.09 -5.82
N GLU A 110 16.69 7.32 -6.29
CA GLU A 110 16.46 8.49 -5.42
C GLU A 110 15.17 8.33 -4.61
N MET A 111 14.07 7.95 -5.26
CA MET A 111 12.78 7.72 -4.61
C MET A 111 12.87 6.58 -3.58
N ALA A 112 13.59 5.50 -3.89
CA ALA A 112 13.76 4.37 -2.97
C ALA A 112 14.55 4.79 -1.72
N ASN A 113 15.59 5.61 -1.87
CA ASN A 113 16.35 6.15 -0.74
C ASN A 113 15.50 7.11 0.11
N GLU A 114 14.78 8.04 -0.52
CA GLU A 114 13.89 8.97 0.19
C GLU A 114 12.81 8.22 0.99
N LEU A 115 12.21 7.19 0.41
CA LEU A 115 11.20 6.38 1.07
C LEU A 115 11.78 5.52 2.19
N ARG A 116 13.03 5.05 2.06
CA ARG A 116 13.73 4.31 3.12
C ARG A 116 13.95 5.19 4.35
N ASP A 117 14.42 6.42 4.15
CA ASP A 117 14.64 7.37 5.25
C ASP A 117 13.34 7.72 5.98
N LYS A 118 12.24 7.89 5.24
CA LYS A 118 10.91 8.12 5.80
C LYS A 118 10.35 6.90 6.54
N ARG A 119 10.58 5.70 6.01
CA ARG A 119 10.21 4.44 6.66
C ARG A 119 10.93 4.32 8.01
N ASP A 120 12.25 4.46 8.01
CA ASP A 120 13.08 4.27 9.19
C ASP A 120 12.71 5.27 10.29
N TYR A 121 12.43 6.51 9.90
CA TYR A 121 11.93 7.52 10.82
C TYR A 121 10.58 7.14 11.43
N LEU A 122 9.60 6.75 10.62
CA LEU A 122 8.28 6.35 11.13
C LEU A 122 8.37 5.12 12.04
N VAL A 123 9.18 4.13 11.67
CA VAL A 123 9.42 2.91 12.46
C VAL A 123 9.98 3.27 13.84
N GLN A 124 11.00 4.13 13.91
CA GLN A 124 11.55 4.58 15.19
C GLN A 124 10.52 5.29 16.06
N MET A 125 9.64 6.09 15.46
CA MET A 125 8.59 6.79 16.19
C MET A 125 7.51 5.85 16.72
N LEU A 126 7.06 4.89 15.92
CA LEU A 126 6.06 3.89 16.34
C LEU A 126 6.60 3.05 17.52
N PHE A 127 7.85 2.60 17.42
CA PHE A 127 8.51 1.81 18.45
C PHE A 127 8.54 2.54 19.81
N LYS A 128 8.84 3.84 19.81
CA LYS A 128 8.82 4.70 21.01
C LYS A 128 7.44 4.75 21.67
N THR A 129 6.38 4.76 20.87
CA THR A 129 4.99 4.83 21.35
C THR A 129 4.33 3.50 21.71
N LYS A 130 5.12 2.45 21.98
CA LYS A 130 4.58 1.11 22.31
C LYS A 130 3.70 0.52 21.20
N MET A 131 3.96 0.91 19.96
CA MET A 131 3.40 0.28 18.76
C MET A 131 4.53 -0.51 18.12
N GLU A 132 4.46 -1.83 18.11
CA GLU A 132 5.54 -2.69 17.62
C GLU A 132 5.51 -2.73 16.08
N PRO A 133 6.45 -2.06 15.38
CA PRO A 133 6.39 -1.97 13.93
C PRO A 133 6.99 -3.22 13.26
N ILE A 134 6.31 -3.74 12.25
CA ILE A 134 6.80 -4.80 11.38
C ILE A 134 7.53 -4.13 10.22
N LEU A 135 8.86 -4.24 10.20
CA LEU A 135 9.70 -3.58 9.20
C LEU A 135 9.34 -4.06 7.78
N PRO A 136 8.87 -3.17 6.88
CA PRO A 136 8.53 -3.58 5.53
C PRO A 136 9.79 -3.68 4.66
N GLU A 137 9.86 -4.77 3.90
CA GLU A 137 10.87 -4.99 2.85
C GLU A 137 10.61 -4.13 1.60
N GLY A 138 9.40 -3.59 1.46
CA GLY A 138 9.01 -2.71 0.37
C GLY A 138 7.59 -2.14 0.52
N GLY A 139 7.19 -1.33 -0.44
CA GLY A 139 5.95 -0.58 -0.43
C GLY A 139 6.02 0.72 0.38
N MET A 140 4.87 1.37 0.56
CA MET A 140 4.77 2.68 1.20
C MET A 140 4.16 2.63 2.60
N PHE A 141 4.01 1.42 3.14
CA PHE A 141 3.23 1.17 4.33
C PHE A 141 4.04 0.37 5.35
N VAL A 142 3.86 0.70 6.62
CA VAL A 142 4.33 -0.09 7.76
C VAL A 142 3.13 -0.61 8.52
N LEU A 143 3.19 -1.88 8.93
CA LEU A 143 2.22 -2.43 9.87
C LEU A 143 2.80 -2.28 11.27
N ALA A 144 1.95 -2.00 12.25
CA ALA A 144 2.35 -2.01 13.64
C ALA A 144 1.31 -2.77 14.48
N ASP A 145 1.80 -3.60 15.39
CA ASP A 145 0.97 -4.20 16.43
C ASP A 145 0.70 -3.15 17.50
N VAL A 146 -0.58 -2.92 17.76
CA VAL A 146 -1.05 -1.92 18.73
C VAL A 146 -1.58 -2.56 20.01
N SER A 147 -1.38 -3.86 20.23
CA SER A 147 -1.92 -4.59 21.40
C SER A 147 -1.55 -3.91 22.73
N GLU A 148 -0.28 -3.52 22.88
CA GLU A 148 0.22 -2.90 24.12
C GLU A 148 -0.45 -1.53 24.36
N ILE A 149 -0.40 -0.62 23.39
CA ILE A 149 -1.01 0.71 23.54
C ILE A 149 -2.54 0.65 23.64
N ALA A 150 -3.19 -0.25 22.89
CA ALA A 150 -4.64 -0.43 22.92
C ALA A 150 -5.14 -0.88 24.29
N SER A 151 -4.33 -1.64 25.04
CA SER A 151 -4.66 -2.06 26.41
C SER A 151 -4.62 -0.92 27.44
N ARG A 152 -3.96 0.20 27.11
CA ARG A 152 -3.73 1.34 28.01
C ARG A 152 -4.71 2.50 27.78
N VAL A 153 -5.58 2.38 26.79
CA VAL A 153 -6.51 3.45 26.39
C VAL A 153 -7.93 2.92 26.40
N ASP A 154 -8.89 3.80 26.70
CA ASP A 154 -10.30 3.44 26.68
C ASP A 154 -10.83 3.41 25.24
N LEU A 155 -11.08 2.20 24.74
CA LEU A 155 -11.67 1.94 23.42
C LEU A 155 -13.17 1.57 23.49
N SER A 156 -13.79 1.59 24.68
CA SER A 156 -15.17 1.13 24.88
C SER A 156 -16.20 1.95 24.09
N GLY A 157 -15.95 3.26 23.93
CA GLY A 157 -16.80 4.18 23.19
C GLY A 157 -16.58 4.20 21.67
N GLU A 158 -15.62 3.43 21.14
CA GLU A 158 -15.28 3.48 19.73
C GLU A 158 -16.04 2.46 18.90
N SER A 159 -16.45 2.88 17.70
CA SER A 159 -17.09 2.00 16.74
C SER A 159 -16.10 1.02 16.12
N GLY A 160 -16.51 -0.23 15.92
CA GLY A 160 -15.68 -1.26 15.28
C GLY A 160 -15.87 -2.64 15.92
N GLU A 161 -15.79 -3.68 15.08
CA GLU A 161 -15.86 -5.08 15.55
C GLU A 161 -14.54 -5.52 16.20
N PHE A 162 -13.41 -5.06 15.64
CA PHE A 162 -12.05 -5.48 16.00
C PHE A 162 -11.27 -4.36 16.68
N VAL A 163 -10.20 -4.74 17.39
CA VAL A 163 -9.35 -3.81 18.16
C VAL A 163 -8.73 -2.74 17.27
N ASP A 164 -8.20 -3.11 16.10
CA ASP A 164 -7.58 -2.20 15.14
C ASP A 164 -8.56 -1.12 14.63
N MET A 165 -9.82 -1.48 14.38
CA MET A 165 -10.86 -0.52 13.98
C MET A 165 -11.13 0.49 15.08
N LYS A 166 -11.32 0.01 16.32
CA LYS A 166 -11.57 0.88 17.47
C LYS A 166 -10.37 1.79 17.73
N PHE A 167 -9.16 1.25 17.69
CA PHE A 167 -7.93 1.99 17.90
C PHE A 167 -7.73 3.09 16.84
N VAL A 168 -7.97 2.79 15.57
CA VAL A 168 -7.85 3.79 14.49
C VAL A 168 -8.86 4.92 14.66
N ASN A 169 -10.08 4.61 15.07
CA ASN A 169 -11.10 5.62 15.33
C ASN A 169 -10.75 6.50 16.54
N TRP A 170 -10.29 5.89 17.64
CA TRP A 170 -9.75 6.61 18.79
C TRP A 170 -8.58 7.52 18.41
N LEU A 171 -7.63 7.00 17.63
CA LEU A 171 -6.44 7.73 17.20
C LEU A 171 -6.82 8.95 16.34
N ALA A 172 -7.79 8.80 15.44
CA ALA A 172 -8.29 9.89 14.62
C ALA A 172 -9.04 10.94 15.46
N ARG A 173 -9.93 10.50 16.36
CA ARG A 173 -10.79 11.39 17.17
C ARG A 173 -10.01 12.15 18.24
N CYS A 174 -9.15 11.46 18.99
CA CYS A 174 -8.44 12.03 20.13
C CYS A 174 -7.16 12.77 19.73
N HIS A 175 -6.51 12.32 18.66
CA HIS A 175 -5.16 12.76 18.30
C HIS A 175 -5.03 13.31 16.89
N GLY A 176 -6.10 13.28 16.08
CA GLY A 176 -6.08 13.79 14.71
C GLY A 176 -5.17 13.00 13.76
N LEU A 177 -4.77 11.77 14.15
CA LEU A 177 -3.90 10.91 13.36
C LEU A 177 -4.73 9.81 12.69
N GLN A 178 -4.64 9.73 11.36
CA GLN A 178 -5.34 8.70 10.61
C GLN A 178 -4.40 7.55 10.23
N ALA A 179 -4.82 6.34 10.59
CA ALA A 179 -4.23 5.09 10.13
C ALA A 179 -5.30 4.19 9.48
N PHE A 180 -4.94 2.97 9.10
CA PHE A 180 -5.88 2.01 8.52
C PHE A 180 -5.91 0.71 9.33
N PRO A 181 -7.10 0.21 9.71
CA PRO A 181 -7.22 -1.12 10.31
C PRO A 181 -6.80 -2.18 9.29
N VAL A 182 -6.10 -3.24 9.71
CA VAL A 182 -5.65 -4.31 8.81
C VAL A 182 -6.76 -5.35 8.55
N THR A 183 -7.70 -5.49 9.47
CA THR A 183 -8.84 -6.43 9.36
C THR A 183 -9.68 -6.21 8.11
N VAL A 184 -9.77 -4.96 7.60
CA VAL A 184 -10.49 -4.66 6.34
C VAL A 184 -9.82 -5.26 5.10
N PHE A 185 -8.54 -5.59 5.15
CA PHE A 185 -7.81 -6.27 4.07
C PHE A 185 -7.86 -7.80 4.21
N CYS A 186 -8.45 -8.32 5.28
CA CYS A 186 -8.48 -9.74 5.59
C CYS A 186 -9.85 -10.37 5.27
N ALA A 187 -9.81 -11.58 4.70
CA ALA A 187 -10.97 -12.47 4.69
C ALA A 187 -11.40 -12.79 6.13
N GLU A 188 -12.68 -13.11 6.34
CA GLU A 188 -13.27 -13.34 7.67
C GLU A 188 -12.45 -14.28 8.54
N THR A 189 -12.00 -15.41 7.98
CA THR A 189 -11.19 -16.42 8.68
C THR A 189 -9.83 -15.92 9.17
N GLY A 190 -9.32 -14.82 8.60
CA GLY A 190 -8.04 -14.21 8.93
C GLY A 190 -8.12 -12.93 9.75
N ARG A 191 -9.31 -12.35 9.96
CA ARG A 191 -9.47 -11.05 10.66
C ARG A 191 -9.02 -11.13 12.10
N LYS A 192 -9.52 -12.11 12.86
CA LYS A 192 -9.18 -12.27 14.28
C LYS A 192 -7.68 -12.40 14.54
N LYS A 193 -6.94 -13.07 13.65
CA LYS A 193 -5.48 -13.22 13.76
C LYS A 193 -4.69 -11.91 13.57
N ARG A 194 -5.33 -10.87 13.03
CA ARG A 194 -4.71 -9.59 12.68
C ARG A 194 -5.46 -8.40 13.26
N GLU A 195 -6.29 -8.66 14.28
CA GLU A 195 -7.16 -7.65 14.87
C GLU A 195 -6.41 -6.56 15.63
N ASN A 196 -5.13 -6.77 15.93
CA ASN A 196 -4.27 -5.79 16.59
C ASN A 196 -3.31 -5.07 15.63
N LEU A 197 -3.40 -5.34 14.31
CA LEU A 197 -2.49 -4.73 13.35
C LEU A 197 -3.10 -3.47 12.74
N VAL A 198 -2.33 -2.39 12.75
CA VAL A 198 -2.69 -1.11 12.15
C VAL A 198 -1.67 -0.75 11.09
N ARG A 199 -2.13 -0.21 9.97
CA ARG A 199 -1.29 0.17 8.82
C ARG A 199 -1.12 1.69 8.76
N PHE A 200 0.12 2.14 8.75
CA PHE A 200 0.51 3.54 8.55
C PHE A 200 1.18 3.72 7.18
N CYS A 201 1.06 4.92 6.61
CA CYS A 201 1.67 5.28 5.32
C CYS A 201 2.79 6.29 5.54
N PHE A 202 4.00 5.97 5.10
CA PHE A 202 5.16 6.86 5.21
C PHE A 202 5.47 7.63 3.91
N ALA A 203 4.77 7.35 2.81
CA ALA A 203 4.85 8.14 1.58
C ALA A 203 4.12 9.50 1.74
N LYS A 204 4.67 10.33 2.63
CA LYS A 204 4.21 11.68 2.99
C LYS A 204 5.38 12.64 2.94
N LYS A 205 5.11 13.94 3.04
CA LYS A 205 6.16 14.94 3.25
C LYS A 205 6.82 14.69 4.60
N ARG A 206 8.12 14.97 4.70
CA ARG A 206 8.89 14.81 5.93
C ARG A 206 8.25 15.58 7.10
N GLN A 207 7.87 16.83 6.85
CA GLN A 207 7.17 17.68 7.82
C GLN A 207 5.91 17.01 8.41
N THR A 208 5.10 16.34 7.59
CA THR A 208 3.89 15.64 8.08
C THR A 208 4.25 14.48 9.01
N LEU A 209 5.34 13.78 8.75
CA LEU A 209 5.81 12.71 9.64
C LEU A 209 6.35 13.28 10.96
N GLU A 210 6.98 14.45 10.93
CA GLU A 210 7.46 15.16 12.12
C GLU A 210 6.31 15.69 12.97
N GLU A 211 5.29 16.28 12.35
CA GLU A 211 4.06 16.69 13.04
C GLU A 211 3.36 15.48 13.70
N ALA A 212 3.27 14.36 12.99
CA ALA A 212 2.73 13.12 13.56
C ALA A 212 3.58 12.61 14.73
N ALA A 213 4.91 12.69 14.62
CA ALA A 213 5.84 12.30 15.67
C ALA A 213 5.65 13.11 16.96
N LEU A 214 5.39 14.43 16.85
CA LEU A 214 5.11 15.30 17.99
C LEU A 214 3.81 14.97 18.73
N VAL A 215 2.81 14.46 18.00
CA VAL A 215 1.57 13.98 18.61
C VAL A 215 1.81 12.65 19.32
N LEU A 216 2.52 11.74 18.65
CA LEU A 216 2.86 10.41 19.15
C LEU A 216 3.74 10.46 20.40
N SER A 217 4.70 11.39 20.50
CA SER A 217 5.57 11.51 21.68
C SER A 217 4.81 11.81 22.98
N LYS A 218 3.58 12.34 22.90
CA LYS A 218 2.74 12.56 24.08
C LYS A 218 2.25 11.25 24.71
N PHE A 219 2.31 10.14 23.98
CA PHE A 219 1.85 8.84 24.45
C PHE A 219 2.86 8.21 25.42
N GLU A 220 4.12 8.66 25.39
CA GLU A 220 5.14 8.26 26.37
C GLU A 220 4.92 8.88 27.76
N LEU A 221 4.16 9.98 27.85
CA LEU A 221 4.05 10.81 29.05
C LEU A 221 2.74 10.65 29.82
N ALA A 222 1.78 9.87 29.33
CA ALA A 222 0.52 9.63 30.04
C ALA A 222 0.67 8.44 31.01
N PRO A 223 0.65 8.64 32.33
CA PRO A 223 0.52 7.53 33.27
C PRO A 223 -0.84 6.87 33.04
N ALA A 224 -0.90 5.54 33.20
CA ALA A 224 -2.16 4.83 33.27
C ALA A 224 -3.02 5.48 34.37
N LEU A 225 -4.15 6.06 33.98
CA LEU A 225 -5.19 6.55 34.90
C LEU A 225 -5.99 5.37 35.43
#